data_AF-A0A8C1TF74-F1
#
_entry.id   AF-A0A8C1TF74-F1
#
_cell.length_a   1.000
_cell.length_b   1.000
_cell.length_c   1.000
_cell.angle_alpha   90.00
_cell.angle_beta   90.00
_cell.angle_gamma   90.00
#
_symmetry.space_group_name_H-M   'P 1'
#
loop_
_entity.id
_entity.type
_entity.pdbx_description
1 polymer ?
#
loop_
_entity_poly.entity_id
_entity_poly.type
_entity_poly.pdbx_seq_one_letter_code
_entity_poly.pdbx_strand_id
1 'polypeptide(L)'
;ISCLKIYTNPALFTCIFSVSRCVYSLSLKIGGLIPEWLQGTLIRNGPGLFSLGETRYNHWFDGMALLHSFTIKKGEVTYRSKYLQGDTYNSNMQANRIVVSEMGTMAYPDPCKNIFSK
;
A
#
# COMPACT_ATOMS: atom_id res chain seq x y z
N ILE A 1 -4.81 -10.16 -14.14
CA ILE A 1 -3.46 -9.55 -14.24
C ILE A 1 -3.55 -8.03 -13.94
N SER A 2 -4.12 -7.63 -12.79
CA SER A 2 -4.52 -6.23 -12.51
C SER A 2 -3.72 -5.56 -11.38
N CYS A 3 -2.60 -6.15 -10.97
CA CYS A 3 -1.87 -5.71 -9.78
C CYS A 3 -1.02 -4.43 -10.00
N LEU A 4 -0.69 -4.13 -11.26
CA LEU A 4 0.13 -2.98 -11.63
C LEU A 4 -0.55 -2.16 -12.74
N LYS A 5 -1.79 -1.71 -12.50
CA LYS A 5 -2.36 -0.63 -13.32
C LYS A 5 -1.88 0.71 -12.77
N ILE A 6 -0.65 1.07 -13.12
CA ILE A 6 -0.18 2.45 -13.00
C ILE A 6 -0.80 3.17 -14.21
N TYR A 7 -1.92 3.85 -14.00
CA TYR A 7 -2.48 4.72 -15.03
C TYR A 7 -1.53 5.90 -15.21
N THR A 8 -0.81 5.96 -16.33
CA THR A 8 0.00 7.12 -16.70
C THR A 8 -0.91 8.20 -17.29
N ASN A 9 -1.22 9.25 -16.53
CA ASN A 9 -1.84 10.48 -17.03
C ASN A 9 -1.05 11.69 -16.48
N PRO A 10 -0.69 12.69 -17.30
CA PRO A 10 0.26 13.77 -16.94
C PRO A 10 -0.17 14.78 -15.86
N ALA A 11 -1.27 14.56 -15.12
CA ALA A 11 -1.63 15.37 -13.97
C ALA A 11 -1.11 14.74 -12.66
N LEU A 12 -0.41 15.51 -11.85
CA LEU A 12 0.19 15.17 -10.53
C LEU A 12 -0.78 14.55 -9.49
N PHE A 13 -2.05 14.34 -9.83
CA PHE A 13 -3.10 13.78 -8.97
C PHE A 13 -3.21 12.23 -8.99
N THR A 14 -2.37 11.54 -9.78
CA THR A 14 -2.59 10.12 -10.13
C THR A 14 -2.07 9.12 -9.06
N CYS A 15 -1.52 9.58 -7.94
CA CYS A 15 -0.93 8.73 -6.89
C CYS A 15 -1.87 8.40 -5.72
N ILE A 16 -3.11 8.89 -5.70
CA ILE A 16 -4.04 8.73 -4.56
C ILE A 16 -5.16 7.73 -4.90
N PHE A 17 -4.79 6.48 -5.14
CA PHE A 17 -5.75 5.38 -5.29
C PHE A 17 -5.30 4.19 -4.45
N SER A 18 -6.27 3.46 -3.90
CA SER A 18 -6.00 2.21 -3.20
C SER A 18 -5.45 1.19 -4.20
N VAL A 19 -4.27 0.65 -3.92
CA VAL A 19 -3.56 -0.33 -4.74
C VAL A 19 -3.79 -1.71 -4.15
N SER A 20 -4.45 -2.59 -4.88
CA SER A 20 -4.58 -3.99 -4.47
C SER A 20 -3.20 -4.64 -4.32
N ARG A 21 -2.98 -5.36 -3.21
CA ARG A 21 -1.74 -6.11 -2.98
C ARG A 21 -1.49 -7.15 -4.09
N CYS A 22 -0.23 -7.35 -4.45
CA CYS A 22 0.19 -8.48 -5.29
C CYS A 22 0.43 -9.71 -4.45
N VAL A 23 -0.51 -10.66 -4.50
CA VAL A 23 -0.37 -11.92 -3.77
C VAL A 23 0.71 -12.82 -4.40
N TYR A 24 1.00 -12.64 -5.69
CA TYR A 24 1.97 -13.43 -6.46
C TYR A 24 3.06 -12.53 -7.05
N SER A 25 4.27 -13.10 -7.21
CA SER A 25 5.37 -12.44 -7.90
C SER A 25 5.06 -12.31 -9.39
N LEU A 26 5.12 -11.08 -9.92
CA LEU A 26 4.87 -10.77 -11.33
C LEU A 26 6.20 -10.53 -12.05
N SER A 27 6.47 -11.27 -13.12
CA SER A 27 7.58 -10.95 -14.02
C SER A 27 7.26 -9.71 -14.85
N LEU A 28 8.16 -8.74 -14.89
CA LEU A 28 7.97 -7.48 -15.61
C LEU A 28 8.60 -7.54 -17.01
N LYS A 29 7.94 -6.89 -17.97
CA LYS A 29 8.54 -6.63 -19.29
C LYS A 29 9.51 -5.45 -19.17
N ILE A 30 10.74 -5.65 -19.60
CA ILE A 30 11.81 -4.65 -19.52
C ILE A 30 11.93 -3.97 -20.89
N GLY A 31 12.01 -2.64 -20.89
CA GLY A 31 12.46 -1.85 -22.04
C GLY A 31 13.93 -1.51 -21.87
N GLY A 32 14.78 -1.94 -22.80
CA GLY A 32 16.24 -1.75 -22.72
C GLY A 32 16.97 -2.90 -22.03
N LEU A 33 18.19 -2.63 -21.55
CA LEU A 33 19.09 -3.62 -20.94
C LEU A 33 19.39 -3.25 -19.50
N ILE A 34 19.28 -4.24 -18.60
CA ILE A 34 19.67 -4.09 -17.20
C ILE A 34 21.16 -4.44 -17.08
N PRO A 35 22.00 -3.59 -16.48
CA PRO A 35 23.42 -3.90 -16.29
C PRO A 35 23.63 -5.18 -15.48
N GLU A 36 24.57 -6.04 -15.90
CA GLU A 36 24.79 -7.37 -15.29
C GLU A 36 25.20 -7.31 -13.81
N TRP A 37 25.87 -6.22 -13.42
CA TRP A 37 26.29 -5.96 -12.04
C TRP A 37 25.11 -5.59 -11.12
N LEU A 38 23.96 -5.19 -11.67
CA LEU A 38 22.80 -4.83 -10.88
C LEU A 38 22.02 -6.09 -10.47
N GLN A 39 22.32 -6.60 -9.29
CA GLN A 39 21.63 -7.75 -8.69
C GLN A 39 21.22 -7.42 -7.26
N GLY A 40 19.96 -7.70 -6.93
CA GLY A 40 19.44 -7.44 -5.59
C GLY A 40 17.97 -7.09 -5.60
N THR A 41 17.50 -6.56 -4.48
CA THR A 41 16.09 -6.19 -4.29
C THR A 41 15.97 -4.74 -3.88
N LEU A 42 15.24 -3.95 -4.67
CA LEU A 42 14.81 -2.61 -4.28
C LEU A 42 13.48 -2.71 -3.52
N ILE A 43 13.48 -2.22 -2.27
CA ILE A 43 12.27 -2.09 -1.46
C ILE A 43 11.86 -0.62 -1.39
N ARG A 44 10.59 -0.34 -1.68
CA ARG A 44 9.98 0.99 -1.55
C ARG A 44 8.78 0.90 -0.61
N ASN A 45 8.63 1.89 0.28
CA ASN A 45 7.44 2.04 1.11
C ASN A 45 6.63 3.24 0.62
N GLY A 46 5.31 3.10 0.62
CA GLY A 46 4.38 4.18 0.29
C GLY A 46 2.96 3.85 0.76
N PRO A 47 2.06 4.83 0.76
CA PRO A 47 0.66 4.59 1.10
C PRO A 47 -0.01 3.78 -0.02
N GLY A 48 -0.77 2.74 0.34
CA GLY A 48 -1.41 1.85 -0.62
C GLY A 48 -2.90 1.58 -0.38
N LEU A 49 -3.45 1.85 0.81
CA LEU A 49 -4.90 1.71 1.05
C LEU A 49 -5.46 2.98 1.66
N PHE A 50 -6.34 3.66 0.92
CA PHE A 50 -6.91 4.96 1.30
C PHE A 50 -8.34 4.88 1.85
N SER A 51 -8.98 3.72 1.74
CA SER A 51 -10.37 3.49 2.14
C SER A 51 -10.55 2.09 2.74
N LEU A 52 -11.24 2.00 3.87
CA LEU A 52 -11.67 0.75 4.49
C LEU A 52 -13.15 0.85 4.88
N GLY A 53 -13.95 -0.13 4.46
CA GLY A 53 -15.40 -0.07 4.62
C GLY A 53 -15.95 1.23 4.04
N GLU A 54 -16.70 1.98 4.86
CA GLU A 54 -17.26 3.30 4.50
C GLU A 54 -16.35 4.47 4.89
N THR A 55 -15.20 4.21 5.53
CA THR A 55 -14.27 5.25 5.99
C THR A 55 -13.13 5.47 5.00
N ARG A 56 -12.66 6.72 4.91
CA ARG A 56 -11.59 7.14 4.01
C ARG A 56 -10.60 8.04 4.73
N TYR A 57 -9.33 7.91 4.39
CA TYR A 57 -8.29 8.83 4.83
C TYR A 57 -8.39 10.16 4.08
N ASN A 58 -8.16 11.26 4.79
CA ASN A 58 -8.26 12.63 4.28
C ASN A 58 -6.92 13.17 3.76
N HIS A 59 -5.80 12.57 4.17
CA HIS A 59 -4.48 13.02 3.79
C HIS A 59 -3.68 11.93 3.06
N TRP A 60 -2.82 12.36 2.13
CA TRP A 60 -2.02 11.44 1.32
C TRP A 60 -1.07 10.57 2.17
N PHE A 61 -0.55 11.10 3.27
CA PHE A 61 0.35 10.37 4.18
C PHE A 61 -0.34 9.36 5.11
N ASP A 62 -1.67 9.35 5.18
CA ASP A 62 -2.40 8.49 6.14
C ASP A 62 -2.75 7.12 5.54
N GLY A 63 -2.60 6.94 4.22
CA GLY A 63 -2.90 5.65 3.59
C GLY A 63 -2.02 4.54 4.16
N MET A 64 -2.61 3.36 4.41
CA MET A 64 -1.87 2.26 5.06
C MET A 64 -0.66 1.84 4.23
N ALA A 65 0.46 1.59 4.92
CA ALA A 65 1.74 1.29 4.29
C ALA A 65 1.69 0.04 3.42
N LEU A 66 2.15 0.19 2.18
CA LEU A 66 2.32 -0.84 1.17
C LEU A 66 3.81 -0.91 0.81
N LEU A 67 4.40 -2.07 1.05
CA LEU A 67 5.76 -2.35 0.64
C LEU A 67 5.74 -2.87 -0.80
N HIS A 68 6.58 -2.28 -1.64
CA HIS A 68 6.85 -2.69 -3.02
C HIS A 68 8.24 -3.29 -3.09
N SER A 69 8.38 -4.41 -3.80
CA SER A 69 9.64 -5.12 -4.00
C SER A 69 9.89 -5.31 -5.48
N PHE A 70 11.07 -4.92 -5.95
CA PHE A 70 11.59 -5.20 -7.28
C PHE A 70 12.87 -6.02 -7.13
N THR A 71 12.80 -7.31 -7.42
CA THR A 71 13.96 -8.20 -7.37
C THR A 71 14.53 -8.35 -8.77
N ILE A 72 15.80 -7.99 -8.92
CA ILE A 72 16.56 -8.04 -10.16
C ILE A 72 17.55 -9.19 -10.08
N LYS A 73 17.49 -10.12 -11.05
CA LYS A 73 18.40 -11.26 -11.13
C LYS A 73 18.62 -11.64 -12.59
N LYS A 74 19.88 -11.69 -13.02
CA LYS A 74 20.27 -12.09 -14.39
C LYS A 74 19.49 -11.36 -15.49
N GLY A 75 19.31 -10.04 -15.33
CA GLY A 75 18.56 -9.23 -16.29
C GLY A 75 17.04 -9.40 -16.25
N GLU A 76 16.48 -10.23 -15.37
CA GLU A 76 15.04 -10.36 -15.13
C GLU A 76 14.60 -9.53 -13.92
N VAL A 77 13.38 -9.00 -13.96
CA VAL A 77 12.78 -8.26 -12.84
C VAL A 77 11.47 -8.89 -12.43
N THR A 78 11.34 -9.18 -11.14
CA THR A 78 10.09 -9.61 -10.53
C THR A 78 9.58 -8.57 -9.54
N TYR A 79 8.27 -8.33 -9.58
CA TYR A 79 7.57 -7.39 -8.71
C TYR A 79 6.68 -8.13 -7.70
N ARG A 80 6.63 -7.61 -6.48
CA ARG A 80 5.68 -8.02 -5.43
C ARG A 80 5.25 -6.80 -4.61
N SER A 81 4.04 -6.83 -4.05
CA SER A 81 3.63 -5.86 -3.04
C SER A 81 2.85 -6.50 -1.89
N LYS A 82 3.06 -6.01 -0.67
CA LYS A 82 2.38 -6.48 0.53
C LYS A 82 2.12 -5.32 1.49
N TYR A 83 0.92 -5.25 2.03
CA TYR A 83 0.62 -4.31 3.11
C TYR A 83 1.45 -4.64 4.35
N LEU A 84 1.97 -3.60 5.01
CA LEU A 84 2.66 -3.75 6.28
C LEU A 84 1.64 -4.06 7.38
N GLN A 85 1.74 -5.26 7.96
CA GLN A 85 0.78 -5.78 8.95
C GLN A 85 1.13 -5.31 10.37
N GLY A 86 1.27 -4.00 10.56
CA GLY A 86 1.47 -3.38 11.88
C GLY A 86 0.15 -3.20 12.65
N ASP A 87 0.23 -2.61 13.84
CA ASP A 87 -0.91 -2.48 14.76
C ASP A 87 -2.08 -1.67 14.18
N THR A 88 -1.79 -0.53 13.52
CA THR A 88 -2.79 0.26 12.78
C THR A 88 -3.50 -0.59 11.72
N TYR A 89 -2.73 -1.31 10.89
CA TYR A 89 -3.30 -2.16 9.83
C TYR A 89 -4.19 -3.24 10.42
N ASN A 90 -3.71 -3.96 11.44
CA ASN A 90 -4.46 -5.05 12.06
C ASN A 90 -5.75 -4.53 12.70
N SER A 91 -5.69 -3.41 13.43
CA SER A 91 -6.84 -2.80 14.10
C SER A 91 -7.90 -2.35 13.09
N ASN A 92 -7.47 -1.64 12.03
CA ASN A 92 -8.39 -1.13 11.00
C ASN A 92 -9.00 -2.25 10.16
N MET A 93 -8.22 -3.31 9.84
CA MET A 93 -8.73 -4.47 9.11
C MET A 93 -9.71 -5.31 9.93
N GLN A 94 -9.47 -5.49 11.24
CA GLN A 94 -10.39 -6.19 12.13
C GLN A 94 -11.71 -5.45 12.29
N ALA A 95 -11.67 -4.12 12.39
CA ALA A 95 -12.86 -3.29 12.51
C ALA A 95 -13.56 -2.99 11.18
N ASN A 96 -12.94 -3.33 10.04
CA ASN A 96 -13.36 -2.96 8.69
C ASN A 96 -13.65 -1.44 8.54
N ARG A 97 -12.91 -0.60 9.28
CA ARG A 97 -13.00 0.87 9.28
C ARG A 97 -11.74 1.48 9.91
N ILE A 98 -11.49 2.76 9.67
CA ILE A 98 -10.39 3.50 10.30
C ILE A 98 -10.73 3.74 11.78
N VAL A 99 -10.01 3.06 12.68
CA VAL A 99 -10.15 3.15 14.14
C VAL A 99 -8.92 3.73 14.84
N VAL A 100 -7.81 3.87 14.12
CA VAL A 100 -6.58 4.52 14.59
C VAL A 100 -6.41 5.84 13.86
N SER A 101 -6.19 6.91 14.62
CA SER A 101 -5.94 8.24 14.07
C SER A 101 -4.55 8.33 13.45
N GLU A 102 -4.47 8.93 12.28
CA GLU A 102 -3.23 9.23 11.56
C GLU A 102 -3.04 10.75 11.44
N MET A 103 -1.99 11.19 10.77
CA MET A 103 -1.55 12.60 10.75
C MET A 103 -2.63 13.59 10.29
N GLY A 104 -3.40 13.26 9.25
CA GLY A 104 -4.47 14.11 8.73
C GLY A 104 -5.88 13.53 8.85
N THR A 105 -6.03 12.39 9.53
CA THR A 105 -7.31 11.68 9.65
C THR A 105 -7.52 11.24 11.08
N MET A 106 -8.39 11.94 11.79
CA MET A 106 -8.83 11.52 13.11
C MET A 106 -9.79 10.33 12.99
N ALA A 107 -9.49 9.24 13.66
CA ALA A 107 -10.42 8.13 13.81
C ALA A 107 -11.49 8.46 14.86
N TYR A 108 -12.73 8.11 14.56
CA TYR A 108 -13.80 8.22 15.55
C TYR A 108 -13.78 6.98 16.45
N PRO A 109 -13.67 7.16 17.79
CA PRO A 109 -13.64 6.03 18.71
C PRO A 109 -14.91 5.20 18.61
N ASP A 110 -14.77 3.89 18.80
CA ASP A 110 -15.91 2.99 18.84
C ASP A 110 -16.86 3.37 19.99
N PRO A 111 -18.15 3.68 19.71
CA PRO A 111 -19.12 3.99 20.75
C PRO A 111 -19.20 2.89 21.82
N CYS A 112 -19.05 1.62 21.40
CA CYS A 112 -19.13 0.48 22.28
C CYS A 112 -17.89 0.33 23.18
N LYS A 113 -16.72 0.82 22.79
CA LYS A 113 -15.52 0.78 23.66
C LYS A 113 -15.62 1.74 24.84
N ASN A 114 -16.27 2.88 24.66
CA ASN A 114 -16.44 3.89 25.71
C ASN A 114 -17.49 3.49 26.77
N ILE A 115 -18.47 2.67 26.40
CA ILE A 115 -19.56 2.24 27.30
C ILE A 115 -19.08 1.17 28.31
N PHE A 116 -18.09 0.35 27.93
CA PHE A 116 -17.56 -0.73 28.77
C PHE A 116 -16.16 -0.47 29.34
N SER A 117 -15.52 0.65 29.00
CA SER A 117 -14.32 1.12 29.71
C SER A 117 -14.75 1.78 31.02
N LYS A 118 -14.89 0.98 32.07
CA LYS A 118 -15.17 1.44 33.44
C LYS A 118 -14.08 0.94 34.37
#